data_AF-A0AAW1PA80-F1
#
_entry.id   AF-A0AAW1PA80-F1
#
_cell.length_a   1.000
_cell.length_b   1.000
_cell.length_c   1.000
_cell.angle_alpha   90.00
_cell.angle_beta   90.00
_cell.angle_gamma   90.00
#
_symmetry.space_group_name_H-M   'P 1'
#
loop_
_entity.id
_entity.type
_entity.pdbx_description
1 polymer ?
#
loop_
_entity_poly.entity_id
_entity_poly.type
_entity_poly.pdbx_seq_one_letter_code
_entity_poly.pdbx_strand_id
1 'polypeptide(L)'
;MVGLQKFWKGLVGPQKDKSGMITYDAWRKKYIRQHEGMLYVAYNADGVSSPKDAVTVSEAIGYGMLISVMVDNRADFDGLLAFYEAHQNAHGLMCWQQVCRGGKVFTNPDPDAGGQNCATDGDADAAYALLLAARQWKCEAYKARAISICKAFHEWCIHHETHVTTLGDWCRPGMWQYGLTRASDYMLTHFVLFAQEDAERRKEWTQVFEATVATIKLQQTLHPTGLVADFLEHHGDKGCYLPVTKKVLERNDDPNYSYNACRIPWRLSVYYWETRDARILPALKAMQAFFEGQPEVFAGYKLDGTPLADYTNICFLAPVWCLYKVLDSPGLKKVANKIGELTAAGHGNYYGETMELIGILQLQRKWLSLEPVCQA
;
A
#
# COMPACT_ATOMS: atom_id res chain seq x y z
N MET A 1 -55.68 -3.29 -19.77
CA MET A 1 -54.35 -3.85 -19.45
C MET A 1 -53.68 -2.89 -18.48
N VAL A 2 -54.06 -2.81 -17.20
CA VAL A 2 -53.71 -3.74 -16.10
C VAL A 2 -52.29 -4.31 -16.21
N GLY A 3 -51.40 -3.81 -15.34
CA GLY A 3 -50.32 -4.61 -14.77
C GLY A 3 -48.96 -4.51 -15.44
N LEU A 4 -48.10 -3.63 -14.93
CA LEU A 4 -46.76 -3.96 -14.39
C LEU A 4 -45.96 -2.66 -14.10
N GLN A 5 -46.50 -1.81 -13.23
CA GLN A 5 -45.69 -0.93 -12.38
C GLN A 5 -45.41 -1.72 -11.09
N LYS A 6 -44.21 -2.30 -10.99
CA LYS A 6 -43.50 -2.69 -9.76
C LYS A 6 -42.28 -3.51 -10.18
N PHE A 7 -41.09 -2.94 -10.05
CA PHE A 7 -39.84 -3.57 -9.59
C PHE A 7 -38.63 -2.68 -9.92
N TRP A 8 -38.59 -1.49 -9.31
CA TRP A 8 -37.34 -0.73 -9.13
C TRP A 8 -37.41 -0.05 -7.75
N LYS A 9 -37.36 -0.87 -6.70
CA LYS A 9 -37.00 -0.45 -5.34
C LYS A 9 -36.18 -1.58 -4.71
N GLY A 10 -34.87 -1.33 -4.61
CA GLY A 10 -33.90 -2.22 -3.98
C GLY A 10 -32.75 -2.53 -4.94
N LEU A 11 -31.51 -2.48 -4.43
CA LEU A 11 -30.20 -2.53 -5.12
C LEU A 11 -29.76 -1.11 -5.53
N VAL A 12 -28.80 -0.45 -4.87
CA VAL A 12 -27.44 -0.95 -4.58
C VAL A 12 -26.92 -0.25 -3.30
N GLY A 13 -26.86 -0.98 -2.19
CA GLY A 13 -25.95 -0.64 -1.09
C GLY A 13 -24.69 -1.52 -1.18
N PRO A 14 -23.56 -1.12 -0.57
CA PRO A 14 -22.35 -1.96 -0.57
C PRO A 14 -22.65 -3.33 0.06
N GLN A 15 -22.26 -4.41 -0.63
CA GLN A 15 -22.31 -5.76 -0.08
C GLN A 15 -21.26 -5.86 1.03
N LYS A 16 -21.73 -5.75 2.28
CA LYS A 16 -20.91 -5.89 3.49
C LYS A 16 -20.94 -7.33 3.97
N ASP A 17 -19.90 -7.76 4.68
CA ASP A 17 -19.98 -8.99 5.45
C ASP A 17 -20.83 -8.78 6.73
N LYS A 18 -20.98 -9.83 7.55
CA LYS A 18 -21.76 -9.75 8.80
C LYS A 18 -21.20 -8.74 9.82
N SER A 19 -19.95 -8.30 9.66
CA SER A 19 -19.29 -7.32 10.52
C SER A 19 -19.40 -5.88 10.02
N GLY A 20 -19.97 -5.67 8.82
CA GLY A 20 -20.17 -4.35 8.25
C GLY A 20 -18.99 -3.81 7.46
N MET A 21 -17.94 -4.63 7.28
CA MET A 21 -16.72 -4.31 6.54
C MET A 21 -16.87 -4.57 5.03
N ILE A 22 -16.02 -3.94 4.22
CA ILE A 22 -16.06 -4.08 2.77
C ILE A 22 -15.72 -5.51 2.29
N THR A 23 -16.43 -5.99 1.27
CA THR A 23 -16.14 -7.27 0.59
C THR A 23 -15.42 -7.04 -0.74
N TYR A 24 -14.76 -8.09 -1.24
CA TYR A 24 -14.14 -8.06 -2.56
C TYR A 24 -15.15 -7.74 -3.68
N ASP A 25 -16.36 -8.32 -3.67
CA ASP A 25 -17.36 -8.05 -4.72
C ASP A 25 -17.79 -6.57 -4.72
N ALA A 26 -17.98 -5.98 -3.54
CA ALA A 26 -18.30 -4.57 -3.41
C ALA A 26 -17.15 -3.68 -3.91
N TRP A 27 -15.91 -3.98 -3.50
CA TRP A 27 -14.71 -3.27 -3.92
C TRP A 27 -14.49 -3.39 -5.44
N ARG A 28 -14.53 -4.62 -5.97
CA ARG A 28 -14.34 -4.91 -7.39
C ARG A 28 -15.36 -4.17 -8.25
N LYS A 29 -16.63 -4.21 -7.87
CA LYS A 29 -17.71 -3.49 -8.56
C LYS A 29 -17.47 -1.97 -8.58
N LYS A 30 -16.95 -1.41 -7.49
CA LYS A 30 -16.71 0.04 -7.37
C LYS A 30 -15.47 0.47 -8.15
N TYR A 31 -14.38 -0.29 -8.08
CA TYR A 31 -13.07 0.18 -8.52
C TYR A 31 -12.50 -0.51 -9.77
N ILE A 32 -12.83 -1.76 -10.08
CA ILE A 32 -12.27 -2.39 -11.29
C ILE A 32 -12.94 -1.83 -12.55
N ARG A 33 -12.12 -1.50 -13.55
CA ARG A 33 -12.53 -1.08 -14.89
C ARG A 33 -11.76 -1.88 -15.93
N GLN A 34 -12.34 -1.98 -17.12
CA GLN A 34 -11.74 -2.66 -18.26
C GLN A 34 -11.36 -1.66 -19.34
N HIS A 35 -10.19 -1.86 -19.96
CA HIS A 35 -9.73 -1.09 -21.12
C HIS A 35 -8.90 -1.99 -22.04
N GLU A 36 -9.28 -2.09 -23.31
CA GLU A 36 -8.54 -2.85 -24.34
C GLU A 36 -8.20 -4.30 -23.92
N GLY A 37 -9.12 -4.97 -23.22
CA GLY A 37 -8.92 -6.35 -22.74
C GLY A 37 -8.11 -6.48 -21.44
N MET A 38 -7.57 -5.38 -20.92
CA MET A 38 -6.88 -5.30 -19.63
C MET A 38 -7.80 -4.75 -18.53
N LEU A 39 -7.39 -4.89 -17.27
CA LEU A 39 -8.08 -4.31 -16.12
C LEU A 39 -7.22 -3.26 -15.43
N TYR A 40 -7.85 -2.24 -14.86
CA TYR A 40 -7.19 -1.30 -13.95
C TYR A 40 -8.08 -0.99 -12.75
N VAL A 41 -7.46 -0.50 -11.68
CA VAL A 41 -8.16 -0.02 -10.48
C VAL A 41 -8.40 1.48 -10.61
N ALA A 42 -9.67 1.89 -10.73
CA ALA A 42 -10.07 3.28 -10.86
C ALA A 42 -9.87 4.05 -9.55
N TYR A 43 -8.64 4.48 -9.28
CA TYR A 43 -8.27 5.17 -8.04
C TYR A 43 -8.99 6.52 -7.86
N ASN A 44 -9.36 7.15 -8.98
CA ASN A 44 -10.08 8.42 -9.03
C ASN A 44 -11.58 8.23 -9.32
N ALA A 45 -12.16 7.10 -8.94
CA ALA A 45 -13.59 6.82 -9.17
C ALA A 45 -14.53 7.89 -8.58
N ASP A 46 -14.12 8.52 -7.49
CA ASP A 46 -14.86 9.58 -6.82
C ASP A 46 -14.54 10.99 -7.36
N GLY A 47 -13.62 11.10 -8.33
CA GLY A 47 -13.24 12.35 -8.98
C GLY A 47 -12.57 13.37 -8.08
N VAL A 48 -12.00 12.94 -6.94
CA VAL A 48 -11.37 13.82 -5.94
C VAL A 48 -9.87 14.01 -6.15
N SER A 49 -9.22 13.11 -6.88
CA SER A 49 -7.79 13.19 -7.19
C SER A 49 -7.51 14.10 -8.38
N SER A 50 -6.28 14.60 -8.44
CA SER A 50 -5.77 15.44 -9.52
C SER A 50 -4.66 14.72 -10.31
N PRO A 51 -4.55 14.96 -11.62
CA PRO A 51 -5.50 15.72 -12.44
C PRO A 51 -6.84 14.96 -12.58
N LYS A 52 -7.92 15.67 -12.95
CA LYS A 52 -9.30 15.09 -12.98
C LYS A 52 -9.46 13.93 -13.97
N ASP A 53 -8.60 13.87 -14.97
CA ASP A 53 -8.53 12.83 -15.98
C ASP A 53 -7.59 11.68 -15.61
N ALA A 54 -6.91 11.73 -14.47
CA ALA A 54 -6.16 10.59 -13.94
C ALA A 54 -7.13 9.46 -13.58
N VAL A 55 -6.83 8.25 -14.04
CA VAL A 55 -7.72 7.09 -13.89
C VAL A 55 -7.16 6.00 -12.99
N THR A 56 -5.84 5.82 -12.96
CA THR A 56 -5.17 4.87 -12.06
C THR A 56 -3.76 5.35 -11.75
N VAL A 57 -3.19 4.76 -10.71
CA VAL A 57 -1.77 4.87 -10.34
C VAL A 57 -1.18 3.48 -10.15
N SER A 58 0.15 3.34 -10.19
CA SER A 58 0.82 2.03 -10.00
C SER A 58 0.51 1.42 -8.63
N GLU A 59 0.37 2.24 -7.57
CA GLU A 59 -0.11 1.80 -6.25
C GLU A 59 -1.44 1.04 -6.35
N ALA A 60 -2.41 1.59 -7.08
CA ALA A 60 -3.73 1.00 -7.24
C ALA A 60 -3.67 -0.32 -8.00
N ILE A 61 -2.78 -0.44 -8.98
CA ILE A 61 -2.54 -1.70 -9.71
C ILE A 61 -1.91 -2.75 -8.79
N GLY A 62 -0.86 -2.39 -8.04
CA GLY A 62 -0.23 -3.28 -7.06
C GLY A 62 -1.24 -3.79 -6.02
N TYR A 63 -2.08 -2.90 -5.48
CA TYR A 63 -3.18 -3.26 -4.57
C TYR A 63 -4.19 -4.20 -5.21
N GLY A 64 -4.62 -3.91 -6.45
CA GLY A 64 -5.54 -4.77 -7.18
C GLY A 64 -4.98 -6.17 -7.41
N MET A 65 -3.71 -6.27 -7.81
CA MET A 65 -3.03 -7.55 -8.02
C MET A 65 -2.96 -8.33 -6.70
N LEU A 66 -2.56 -7.67 -5.62
CA LEU A 66 -2.48 -8.26 -4.29
C LEU A 66 -3.85 -8.78 -3.81
N ILE A 67 -4.92 -7.97 -3.93
CA ILE A 67 -6.28 -8.38 -3.60
C ILE A 67 -6.68 -9.61 -4.44
N SER A 68 -6.44 -9.58 -5.75
CA SER A 68 -6.89 -10.61 -6.69
C SER A 68 -6.28 -11.98 -6.39
N VAL A 69 -4.98 -12.04 -6.07
CA VAL A 69 -4.37 -13.31 -5.64
C VAL A 69 -4.93 -13.77 -4.28
N MET A 70 -5.15 -12.84 -3.34
CA MET A 70 -5.63 -13.22 -2.01
C MET A 70 -7.06 -13.78 -1.99
N VAL A 71 -7.89 -13.40 -2.96
CA VAL A 71 -9.25 -13.93 -3.15
C VAL A 71 -9.33 -15.06 -4.18
N ASP A 72 -8.18 -15.56 -4.65
CA ASP A 72 -8.07 -16.61 -5.66
C ASP A 72 -8.73 -16.28 -7.01
N ASN A 73 -8.80 -14.99 -7.38
CA ASN A 73 -9.33 -14.55 -8.67
C ASN A 73 -8.20 -14.32 -9.69
N ARG A 74 -7.81 -15.40 -10.38
CA ARG A 74 -6.77 -15.36 -11.40
C ARG A 74 -7.11 -14.50 -12.62
N ALA A 75 -8.38 -14.44 -13.02
CA ALA A 75 -8.78 -13.65 -14.19
C ALA A 75 -8.58 -12.14 -13.95
N ASP A 76 -8.93 -11.66 -12.76
CA ASP A 76 -8.68 -10.28 -12.38
C ASP A 76 -7.19 -9.99 -12.26
N PHE A 77 -6.43 -10.92 -11.66
CA PHE A 77 -4.98 -10.81 -11.54
C PHE A 77 -4.29 -10.68 -12.90
N ASP A 78 -4.64 -11.55 -13.86
CA ASP A 78 -4.06 -11.54 -15.20
C ASP A 78 -4.42 -10.26 -15.97
N GLY A 79 -5.66 -9.77 -15.82
CA GLY A 79 -6.08 -8.51 -16.42
C GLY A 79 -5.32 -7.29 -15.88
N LEU A 80 -5.05 -7.26 -14.57
CA LEU A 80 -4.28 -6.19 -13.92
C LEU A 80 -2.78 -6.29 -14.24
N LEU A 81 -2.23 -7.51 -14.29
CA LEU A 81 -0.85 -7.75 -14.72
C LEU A 81 -0.62 -7.28 -16.15
N ALA A 82 -1.55 -7.58 -17.07
CA ALA A 82 -1.46 -7.10 -18.45
C ALA A 82 -1.43 -5.58 -18.52
N PHE A 83 -2.21 -4.89 -17.67
CA PHE A 83 -2.17 -3.43 -17.58
C PHE A 83 -0.84 -2.91 -17.04
N TYR A 84 -0.30 -3.55 -16.00
CA TYR A 84 1.03 -3.23 -15.45
C TYR A 84 2.10 -3.33 -16.55
N GLU A 85 2.17 -4.46 -17.25
CA GLU A 85 3.15 -4.73 -18.32
C GLU A 85 3.02 -3.74 -19.49
N ALA A 86 1.80 -3.36 -19.86
CA ALA A 86 1.55 -2.38 -20.93
C ALA A 86 2.00 -0.95 -20.60
N HIS A 87 2.25 -0.64 -19.32
CA HIS A 87 2.62 0.69 -18.84
C HIS A 87 3.96 0.72 -18.12
N GLN A 88 4.86 -0.23 -18.43
CA GLN A 88 6.23 -0.20 -17.95
C GLN A 88 7.05 0.90 -18.65
N ASN A 89 7.93 1.54 -17.90
CA ASN A 89 8.93 2.46 -18.41
C ASN A 89 10.19 1.69 -18.88
N ALA A 90 11.20 2.44 -19.33
CA ALA A 90 12.44 1.86 -19.86
C ALA A 90 13.26 1.06 -18.83
N HIS A 91 12.98 1.21 -17.54
CA HIS A 91 13.62 0.44 -16.47
C HIS A 91 12.89 -0.88 -16.15
N GLY A 92 11.74 -1.15 -16.78
CA GLY A 92 10.92 -2.32 -16.50
C GLY A 92 10.05 -2.17 -15.25
N LEU A 93 9.81 -0.93 -14.79
CA LEU A 93 8.93 -0.59 -13.67
C LEU A 93 7.71 0.17 -14.19
N MET A 94 6.58 0.10 -13.49
CA MET A 94 5.35 0.71 -14.00
C MET A 94 5.36 2.24 -13.84
N CYS A 95 5.06 2.95 -14.92
CA CYS A 95 4.77 4.38 -14.92
C CYS A 95 3.70 4.70 -13.86
N TRP A 96 3.96 5.65 -12.97
CA TRP A 96 3.19 5.78 -11.73
C TRP A 96 1.75 6.26 -11.92
N GLN A 97 1.43 6.97 -13.02
CA GLN A 97 0.09 7.52 -13.26
C GLN A 97 -0.36 7.41 -14.71
N GLN A 98 -1.61 6.97 -14.90
CA GLN A 98 -2.28 6.92 -16.20
C GLN A 98 -3.50 7.85 -16.21
N VAL A 99 -3.74 8.48 -17.36
CA VAL A 99 -4.87 9.37 -17.62
C VAL A 99 -5.77 8.79 -18.71
N CYS A 100 -7.05 9.19 -18.73
CA CYS A 100 -7.97 8.87 -19.81
C CYS A 100 -8.38 10.13 -20.56
N ARG A 101 -7.98 10.24 -21.83
CA ARG A 101 -8.34 11.35 -22.73
C ARG A 101 -8.89 10.80 -24.03
N GLY A 102 -10.08 11.25 -24.43
CA GLY A 102 -10.74 10.77 -25.65
C GLY A 102 -11.03 9.26 -25.65
N GLY A 103 -11.26 8.67 -24.46
CA GLY A 103 -11.53 7.23 -24.30
C GLY A 103 -10.29 6.33 -24.33
N LYS A 104 -9.09 6.89 -24.45
CA LYS A 104 -7.82 6.16 -24.43
C LYS A 104 -7.14 6.32 -23.07
N VAL A 105 -6.67 5.22 -22.50
CA VAL A 105 -5.85 5.21 -21.30
C VAL A 105 -4.38 5.14 -21.69
N PHE A 106 -3.57 6.05 -21.16
CA PHE A 106 -2.13 6.06 -21.41
C PHE A 106 -1.40 6.76 -20.25
N THR A 107 -0.09 6.56 -20.16
CA THR A 107 0.77 7.21 -19.17
C THR A 107 0.61 8.72 -19.22
N ASN A 108 0.48 9.37 -18.05
CA ASN A 108 0.33 10.82 -17.98
C ASN A 108 1.50 11.51 -18.72
N PRO A 109 1.22 12.26 -19.80
CA PRO A 109 2.28 12.87 -20.61
C PRO A 109 2.80 14.18 -20.01
N ASP A 110 2.18 14.69 -18.94
CA ASP A 110 2.60 15.92 -18.28
C ASP A 110 3.99 15.73 -17.65
N PRO A 111 5.02 16.47 -18.10
CA PRO A 111 6.36 16.35 -17.57
C PRO A 111 6.45 16.72 -16.08
N ASP A 112 5.62 17.65 -15.62
CA ASP A 112 5.62 18.10 -14.21
C ASP A 112 4.96 17.07 -13.29
N ALA A 113 4.08 16.23 -13.85
CA ALA A 113 3.52 15.08 -13.12
C ALA A 113 4.51 13.91 -13.03
N GLY A 114 5.60 13.90 -13.80
CA GLY A 114 6.59 12.82 -13.80
C GLY A 114 5.99 11.45 -14.15
N GLY A 115 4.91 11.41 -14.96
CA GLY A 115 4.12 10.20 -15.23
C GLY A 115 4.92 9.00 -15.77
N GLN A 116 6.07 9.25 -16.41
CA GLN A 116 6.97 8.23 -16.96
C GLN A 116 7.84 7.52 -15.91
N ASN A 117 7.94 8.10 -14.70
CA ASN A 117 8.69 7.52 -13.60
C ASN A 117 7.84 6.52 -12.84
N CYS A 118 8.47 5.61 -12.11
CA CYS A 118 7.76 4.69 -11.23
C CYS A 118 7.51 5.30 -9.84
N ALA A 119 6.68 4.61 -9.06
CA ALA A 119 6.54 4.83 -7.63
C ALA A 119 6.84 3.51 -6.91
N THR A 120 7.82 3.55 -5.99
CA THR A 120 8.40 2.37 -5.33
C THR A 120 7.37 1.42 -4.74
N ASP A 121 6.34 1.95 -4.09
CA ASP A 121 5.29 1.17 -3.44
C ASP A 121 4.47 0.34 -4.43
N GLY A 122 4.11 0.91 -5.57
CA GLY A 122 3.34 0.21 -6.60
C GLY A 122 4.08 -1.00 -7.16
N ASP A 123 5.36 -0.85 -7.47
CA ASP A 123 6.19 -1.95 -7.99
C ASP A 123 6.50 -3.00 -6.91
N ALA A 124 6.69 -2.58 -5.66
CA ALA A 124 6.88 -3.50 -4.54
C ALA A 124 5.63 -4.39 -4.32
N ASP A 125 4.43 -3.81 -4.29
CA ASP A 125 3.18 -4.58 -4.17
C ASP A 125 2.95 -5.49 -5.38
N ALA A 126 3.25 -5.03 -6.60
CA ALA A 126 3.11 -5.84 -7.82
C ALA A 126 4.05 -7.07 -7.82
N ALA A 127 5.33 -6.88 -7.48
CA ALA A 127 6.30 -7.97 -7.36
C ALA A 127 5.90 -8.96 -6.25
N TYR A 128 5.45 -8.46 -5.10
CA TYR A 128 4.98 -9.28 -4.00
C TYR A 128 3.74 -10.10 -4.39
N ALA A 129 2.76 -9.47 -5.03
CA ALA A 129 1.56 -10.13 -5.53
C ALA A 129 1.88 -11.23 -6.55
N LEU A 130 2.85 -11.02 -7.45
CA LEU A 130 3.32 -12.03 -8.40
C LEU A 130 3.99 -13.23 -7.72
N LEU A 131 4.78 -13.02 -6.66
CA LEU A 131 5.36 -14.13 -5.89
C LEU A 131 4.30 -14.91 -5.12
N LEU A 132 3.30 -14.23 -4.54
CA LEU A 132 2.14 -14.90 -3.97
C LEU A 132 1.37 -15.70 -5.02
N ALA A 133 1.15 -15.13 -6.21
CA ALA A 133 0.46 -15.78 -7.32
C ALA A 133 1.24 -16.99 -7.83
N ALA A 134 2.57 -16.89 -7.90
CA ALA A 134 3.45 -18.00 -8.25
C ALA A 134 3.29 -19.17 -7.27
N ARG A 135 3.26 -18.90 -5.96
CA ARG A 135 3.04 -19.92 -4.92
C ARG A 135 1.62 -20.50 -4.98
N GLN A 136 0.61 -19.64 -5.06
CA GLN A 136 -0.80 -20.04 -5.01
C GLN A 136 -1.23 -20.86 -6.23
N TRP A 137 -0.79 -20.46 -7.43
CA TRP A 137 -1.17 -21.10 -8.68
C TRP A 137 -0.06 -21.96 -9.30
N LYS A 138 1.05 -22.16 -8.59
CA LYS A 138 2.22 -22.96 -9.04
C LYS A 138 2.70 -22.55 -10.44
N CYS A 139 2.87 -21.25 -10.65
CA CYS A 139 3.13 -20.68 -11.96
C CYS A 139 4.51 -20.03 -12.02
N GLU A 140 5.47 -20.75 -12.60
CA GLU A 140 6.85 -20.27 -12.80
C GLU A 140 6.91 -18.99 -13.65
N ALA A 141 5.95 -18.79 -14.55
CA ALA A 141 5.89 -17.58 -15.36
C ALA A 141 5.54 -16.32 -14.54
N TYR A 142 4.79 -16.45 -13.43
CA TYR A 142 4.59 -15.33 -12.49
C TYR A 142 5.84 -15.11 -11.65
N LYS A 143 6.51 -16.19 -11.23
CA LYS A 143 7.80 -16.07 -10.51
C LYS A 143 8.85 -15.35 -11.36
N ALA A 144 9.04 -15.75 -12.61
CA ALA A 144 10.00 -15.13 -13.52
C ALA A 144 9.72 -13.63 -13.72
N ARG A 145 8.45 -13.24 -13.88
CA ARG A 145 8.04 -11.82 -13.94
C ARG A 145 8.35 -11.09 -12.64
N ALA A 146 8.03 -11.68 -11.50
CA ALA A 146 8.34 -11.09 -10.20
C ALA A 146 9.85 -10.85 -10.02
N ILE A 147 10.68 -11.83 -10.37
CA ILE A 147 12.15 -11.72 -10.29
C ILE A 147 12.66 -10.61 -11.22
N SER A 148 12.07 -10.45 -12.40
CA SER A 148 12.41 -9.33 -13.29
C SER A 148 12.09 -7.97 -12.66
N ILE A 149 10.93 -7.83 -12.03
CA ILE A 149 10.55 -6.60 -11.33
C ILE A 149 11.46 -6.40 -10.10
N CYS A 150 11.72 -7.42 -9.30
CA CYS A 150 12.65 -7.34 -8.17
C CYS A 150 14.04 -6.85 -8.61
N LYS A 151 14.57 -7.38 -9.72
CA LYS A 151 15.85 -6.92 -10.27
C LYS A 151 15.82 -5.42 -10.62
N ALA A 152 14.81 -4.96 -11.34
CA ALA A 152 14.65 -3.55 -11.69
C ALA A 152 14.43 -2.67 -10.45
N PHE A 153 13.60 -3.13 -9.52
CA PHE A 153 13.26 -2.46 -8.27
C PHE A 153 14.51 -2.27 -7.39
N HIS A 154 15.32 -3.31 -7.22
CA HIS A 154 16.59 -3.21 -6.49
C HIS A 154 17.56 -2.23 -7.15
N GLU A 155 17.72 -2.31 -8.48
CA GLU A 155 18.65 -1.45 -9.21
C GLU A 155 18.27 0.03 -9.09
N TRP A 156 16.98 0.34 -9.20
CA TRP A 156 16.54 1.71 -9.47
C TRP A 156 15.83 2.39 -8.30
N CYS A 157 15.32 1.64 -7.33
CA CYS A 157 14.49 2.18 -6.24
C CYS A 157 15.04 1.89 -4.84
N ILE A 158 16.29 1.43 -4.74
CA ILE A 158 17.01 1.23 -3.49
C ILE A 158 18.21 2.18 -3.49
N HIS A 159 18.42 2.90 -2.38
CA HIS A 159 19.64 3.66 -2.20
C HIS A 159 20.81 2.69 -1.97
N HIS A 160 21.80 2.65 -2.86
CA HIS A 160 22.83 1.60 -2.86
C HIS A 160 23.77 1.62 -1.64
N GLU A 161 23.97 2.78 -1.00
CA GLU A 161 24.79 2.89 0.21
C GLU A 161 24.02 2.61 1.52
N THR A 162 22.79 3.12 1.66
CA THR A 162 22.01 2.99 2.90
C THR A 162 21.08 1.78 2.90
N HIS A 163 20.84 1.19 1.73
CA HIS A 163 19.89 0.10 1.47
C HIS A 163 18.43 0.43 1.80
N VAL A 164 18.06 1.70 1.96
CA VAL A 164 16.67 2.11 2.17
C VAL A 164 16.01 2.41 0.83
N THR A 165 14.70 2.17 0.72
CA THR A 165 13.91 2.49 -0.48
C THR A 165 13.99 3.99 -0.81
N THR A 166 14.14 4.32 -2.09
CA THR A 166 13.92 5.67 -2.61
C THR A 166 12.44 5.86 -2.99
N LEU A 167 12.04 7.08 -3.37
CA LEU A 167 10.64 7.38 -3.74
C LEU A 167 10.22 6.74 -5.08
N GLY A 168 11.19 6.43 -5.93
CA GLY A 168 11.00 5.84 -7.26
C GLY A 168 12.30 5.87 -8.04
N ASP A 169 12.24 5.39 -9.28
CA ASP A 169 13.40 5.29 -10.19
C ASP A 169 13.94 6.65 -10.68
N TRP A 170 13.31 7.75 -10.30
CA TRP A 170 13.76 9.10 -10.60
C TRP A 170 14.68 9.68 -9.51
N CYS A 171 14.78 9.02 -8.35
CA CYS A 171 15.74 9.34 -7.29
C CYS A 171 17.10 8.71 -7.62
N ARG A 172 18.06 9.49 -8.12
CA ARG A 172 19.36 9.00 -8.64
C ARG A 172 20.56 9.56 -7.88
N PRO A 173 21.69 8.81 -7.79
CA PRO A 173 22.94 9.33 -7.23
C PRO A 173 23.31 10.72 -7.78
N GLY A 174 23.68 11.64 -6.90
CA GLY A 174 23.97 13.03 -7.23
C GLY A 174 22.76 13.97 -7.22
N MET A 175 21.54 13.44 -7.08
CA MET A 175 20.31 14.23 -6.88
C MET A 175 19.96 14.28 -5.39
N TRP A 176 19.45 15.43 -4.91
CA TRP A 176 19.06 15.57 -3.50
C TRP A 176 17.93 14.59 -3.12
N GLN A 177 17.03 14.26 -4.05
CA GLN A 177 15.94 13.31 -3.84
C GLN A 177 16.42 11.88 -3.60
N TYR A 178 17.67 11.55 -3.94
CA TYR A 178 18.23 10.23 -3.65
C TYR A 178 18.31 9.98 -2.15
N GLY A 179 18.49 11.03 -1.35
CA GLY A 179 18.43 10.94 0.12
C GLY A 179 17.01 10.82 0.69
N LEU A 180 15.96 10.92 -0.13
CA LEU A 180 14.58 10.82 0.35
C LEU A 180 14.07 9.39 0.34
N THR A 181 13.25 9.08 1.34
CA THR A 181 12.49 7.83 1.44
C THR A 181 11.09 8.13 1.95
N ARG A 182 10.13 7.28 1.58
CA ARG A 182 8.74 7.37 2.04
C ARG A 182 8.49 6.21 3.01
N ALA A 183 8.12 6.54 4.26
CA ALA A 183 8.11 5.53 5.32
C ALA A 183 6.98 4.48 5.17
N SER A 184 5.94 4.76 4.38
CA SER A 184 4.93 3.76 4.00
C SER A 184 5.46 2.62 3.13
N ASP A 185 6.64 2.81 2.53
CA ASP A 185 7.28 1.85 1.62
C ASP A 185 8.15 0.85 2.41
N TYR A 186 8.13 0.91 3.75
CA TYR A 186 8.79 -0.01 4.66
C TYR A 186 8.04 -1.35 4.75
N MET A 187 7.93 -2.02 3.60
CA MET A 187 7.14 -3.23 3.38
C MET A 187 7.93 -4.48 3.78
N LEU A 188 8.24 -4.62 5.07
CA LEU A 188 9.11 -5.70 5.60
C LEU A 188 8.71 -7.11 5.14
N THR A 189 7.41 -7.43 5.09
CA THR A 189 6.91 -8.71 4.57
C THR A 189 7.33 -8.96 3.12
N HIS A 190 7.39 -7.90 2.30
CA HIS A 190 7.78 -8.00 0.90
C HIS A 190 9.27 -8.30 0.79
N PHE A 191 10.11 -7.56 1.51
CA PHE A 191 11.57 -7.77 1.48
C PHE A 191 11.96 -9.17 1.97
N VAL A 192 11.25 -9.72 2.97
CA VAL A 192 11.43 -11.13 3.37
C VAL A 192 11.11 -12.08 2.22
N LEU A 193 9.97 -11.88 1.53
CA LEU A 193 9.58 -12.74 0.42
C LEU A 193 10.55 -12.60 -0.77
N PHE A 194 11.04 -11.39 -1.05
CA PHE A 194 12.04 -11.14 -2.09
C PHE A 194 13.34 -11.87 -1.76
N ALA A 195 13.84 -11.79 -0.52
CA ALA A 195 15.03 -12.53 -0.11
C ALA A 195 14.88 -14.06 -0.21
N GLN A 196 13.66 -14.59 0.01
CA GLN A 196 13.36 -16.01 -0.14
C GLN A 196 13.38 -16.46 -1.61
N GLU A 197 12.72 -15.71 -2.49
CA GLU A 197 12.44 -16.12 -3.87
C GLU A 197 13.47 -15.65 -4.90
N ASP A 198 14.09 -14.49 -4.67
CA ASP A 198 15.12 -13.90 -5.53
C ASP A 198 16.53 -14.31 -5.07
N ALA A 199 16.88 -15.57 -5.34
CA ALA A 199 18.11 -16.18 -4.83
C ALA A 199 19.39 -15.41 -5.23
N GLU A 200 19.42 -14.78 -6.40
CA GLU A 200 20.57 -14.01 -6.87
C GLU A 200 20.83 -12.74 -6.05
N ARG A 201 19.76 -12.08 -5.57
CA ARG A 201 19.81 -10.83 -4.79
C ARG A 201 19.43 -11.03 -3.33
N ARG A 202 19.50 -12.26 -2.83
CA ARG A 202 19.09 -12.60 -1.46
C ARG A 202 19.80 -11.75 -0.40
N LYS A 203 21.11 -11.52 -0.58
CA LYS A 203 21.92 -10.77 0.38
C LYS A 203 21.49 -9.30 0.39
N GLU A 204 21.28 -8.74 -0.78
CA GLU A 204 20.85 -7.37 -1.02
C GLU A 204 19.47 -7.12 -0.40
N TRP A 205 18.50 -8.00 -0.65
CA TRP A 205 17.18 -7.92 -0.01
C TRP A 205 17.25 -8.03 1.52
N THR A 206 18.19 -8.84 2.04
CA THR A 206 18.44 -8.92 3.48
C THR A 206 18.99 -7.59 4.02
N GLN A 207 19.89 -6.92 3.28
CA GLN A 207 20.39 -5.59 3.66
C GLN A 207 19.28 -4.54 3.65
N VAL A 208 18.41 -4.55 2.63
CA VAL A 208 17.24 -3.65 2.55
C VAL A 208 16.32 -3.86 3.75
N PHE A 209 16.02 -5.12 4.06
CA PHE A 209 15.22 -5.49 5.22
C PHE A 209 15.84 -4.97 6.53
N GLU A 210 17.12 -5.25 6.79
CA GLU A 210 17.78 -4.83 8.04
C GLU A 210 17.90 -3.30 8.17
N ALA A 211 18.21 -2.59 7.08
CA ALA A 211 18.22 -1.13 7.05
C ALA A 211 16.83 -0.55 7.37
N THR A 212 15.78 -1.12 6.78
CA THR A 212 14.40 -0.72 7.04
C THR A 212 14.02 -0.93 8.52
N VAL A 213 14.35 -2.09 9.10
CA VAL A 213 14.13 -2.36 10.54
C VAL A 213 14.88 -1.37 11.42
N ALA A 214 16.14 -1.06 11.09
CA ALA A 214 16.94 -0.09 11.84
C ALA A 214 16.31 1.31 11.79
N THR A 215 15.85 1.77 10.63
CA THR A 215 15.17 3.06 10.49
C THR A 215 13.87 3.11 11.28
N ILE A 216 13.01 2.07 11.25
CA ILE A 216 11.79 2.01 12.06
C ILE A 216 12.10 2.13 13.56
N LYS A 217 13.12 1.42 14.05
CA LYS A 217 13.53 1.49 15.45
C LYS A 217 14.04 2.87 15.85
N LEU A 218 14.81 3.52 14.98
CA LEU A 218 15.26 4.88 15.21
C LEU A 218 14.07 5.84 15.31
N GLN A 219 13.12 5.77 14.38
CA GLN A 219 11.94 6.64 14.40
C GLN A 219 11.11 6.43 15.67
N GLN A 220 10.91 5.19 16.11
CA GLN A 220 10.26 4.90 17.39
C GLN A 220 11.02 5.48 18.60
N THR A 221 12.35 5.52 18.55
CA THR A 221 13.17 6.10 19.62
C THR A 221 13.06 7.63 19.63
N LEU A 222 13.01 8.27 18.46
CA LEU A 222 12.86 9.72 18.31
C LEU A 222 11.44 10.19 18.64
N HIS A 223 10.44 9.35 18.38
CA HIS A 223 9.03 9.68 18.52
C HIS A 223 8.32 8.63 19.40
N PRO A 224 8.16 8.92 20.71
CA PRO A 224 7.54 7.98 21.66
C PRO A 224 6.11 7.54 21.33
N THR A 225 5.41 8.29 20.47
CA THR A 225 4.10 7.92 19.91
C THR A 225 4.17 6.71 18.97
N GLY A 226 5.37 6.34 18.50
CA GLY A 226 5.58 5.34 17.46
C GLY A 226 5.19 5.81 16.05
N LEU A 227 4.70 7.05 15.90
CA LEU A 227 4.37 7.63 14.61
C LEU A 227 5.64 7.91 13.82
N VAL A 228 5.54 7.77 12.50
CA VAL A 228 6.60 8.07 11.54
C VAL A 228 6.06 9.07 10.52
N ALA A 229 6.91 9.99 10.07
CA ALA A 229 6.52 10.97 9.06
C ALA A 229 6.26 10.32 7.69
N ASP A 230 5.50 11.00 6.84
CA ASP A 230 5.29 10.60 5.44
C ASP A 230 6.63 10.42 4.72
N PHE A 231 7.56 11.38 4.87
CA PHE A 231 8.87 11.35 4.25
C PHE A 231 10.01 11.54 5.25
N LEU A 232 11.09 10.79 5.04
CA LEU A 232 12.36 10.96 5.76
C LEU A 232 13.48 11.34 4.77
N GLU A 233 14.49 12.04 5.28
CA GLU A 233 15.69 12.42 4.54
C GLU A 233 16.94 11.84 5.21
N HIS A 234 17.88 11.36 4.41
CA HIS A 234 19.16 10.86 4.88
C HIS A 234 20.10 12.01 5.28
N HIS A 235 20.53 11.98 6.54
CA HIS A 235 21.53 12.89 7.10
C HIS A 235 22.89 12.19 7.17
N GLY A 236 23.72 12.36 6.14
CA GLY A 236 25.01 11.67 6.03
C GLY A 236 26.00 11.96 7.15
N ASP A 237 25.93 13.15 7.76
CA ASP A 237 26.70 13.51 8.96
C ASP A 237 26.33 12.69 10.20
N LYS A 238 25.08 12.22 10.25
CA LYS A 238 24.52 11.39 11.34
C LYS A 238 24.42 9.91 10.99
N GLY A 239 24.57 9.56 9.70
CA GLY A 239 24.39 8.22 9.17
C GLY A 239 22.98 7.66 9.38
N CYS A 240 21.94 8.51 9.34
CA CYS A 240 20.58 8.09 9.64
C CYS A 240 19.52 8.89 8.87
N TYR A 241 18.29 8.36 8.85
CA TYR A 241 17.12 9.03 8.27
C TYR A 241 16.33 9.76 9.36
N LEU A 242 16.02 11.03 9.14
CA LEU A 242 15.19 11.86 10.03
C LEU A 242 13.98 12.39 9.27
N PRO A 243 12.88 12.76 9.95
CA PRO A 243 11.75 13.41 9.32
C PRO A 243 12.17 14.65 8.54
N VAL A 244 11.63 14.81 7.34
CA VAL A 244 11.79 16.07 6.60
C VAL A 244 11.20 17.23 7.39
N THR A 245 11.69 18.45 7.18
CA THR A 245 11.25 19.63 7.96
C THR A 245 10.26 20.52 7.23
N LYS A 246 9.99 20.22 5.95
CA LYS A 246 9.09 20.98 5.06
C LYS A 246 8.54 20.05 3.99
N LYS A 247 7.64 20.58 3.15
CA LYS A 247 7.22 19.93 1.92
C LYS A 247 8.44 19.56 1.06
N VAL A 248 8.54 18.29 0.70
CA VAL A 248 9.56 17.74 -0.22
C VAL A 248 8.95 17.15 -1.48
N LEU A 249 7.69 16.73 -1.44
CA LEU A 249 7.00 16.14 -2.58
C LEU A 249 5.54 16.61 -2.65
N GLU A 250 4.71 16.21 -1.69
CA GLU A 250 3.26 16.26 -1.86
C GLU A 250 2.64 17.50 -1.23
N ARG A 251 2.90 17.72 0.06
CA ARG A 251 2.14 18.68 0.87
C ARG A 251 2.95 19.24 2.04
N ASN A 252 2.39 20.25 2.70
CA ASN A 252 3.02 20.82 3.90
C ASN A 252 3.09 19.84 5.08
N ASP A 253 2.30 18.76 5.02
CA ASP A 253 2.28 17.69 6.02
C ASP A 253 3.30 16.58 5.76
N ASP A 254 4.15 16.68 4.74
CA ASP A 254 5.25 15.72 4.48
C ASP A 254 6.12 15.42 5.74
N PRO A 255 6.37 16.37 6.67
CA PRO A 255 7.06 16.14 7.96
C PRO A 255 6.29 15.31 9.01
N ASN A 256 5.02 14.99 8.76
CA ASN A 256 4.10 14.49 9.77
C ASN A 256 3.54 13.12 9.40
N TYR A 257 2.83 12.47 10.34
CA TYR A 257 2.06 11.26 10.04
C TYR A 257 0.78 11.66 9.29
N SER A 258 0.77 11.48 7.96
CA SER A 258 -0.32 11.91 7.07
C SER A 258 -0.72 10.79 6.10
N TYR A 259 -1.22 11.14 4.91
CA TYR A 259 -1.85 10.20 3.99
C TYR A 259 -0.90 9.14 3.44
N ASN A 260 0.43 9.34 3.46
CA ASN A 260 1.35 8.25 3.16
C ASN A 260 1.55 7.36 4.39
N ALA A 261 2.00 7.94 5.50
CA ALA A 261 2.37 7.23 6.71
C ALA A 261 1.20 6.51 7.38
N CYS A 262 -0.05 6.85 7.06
CA CYS A 262 -1.23 6.13 7.52
C CYS A 262 -1.17 4.62 7.23
N ARG A 263 -0.43 4.19 6.20
CA ARG A 263 -0.22 2.76 5.85
C ARG A 263 0.69 2.00 6.81
N ILE A 264 1.53 2.69 7.59
CA ILE A 264 2.59 2.07 8.41
C ILE A 264 2.03 1.11 9.47
N PRO A 265 0.99 1.47 10.27
CA PRO A 265 0.38 0.52 11.19
C PRO A 265 -0.05 -0.78 10.50
N TRP A 266 -0.62 -0.71 9.30
CA TRP A 266 -1.00 -1.89 8.52
C TRP A 266 0.22 -2.72 8.10
N ARG A 267 1.19 -2.11 7.41
CA ARG A 267 2.37 -2.81 6.88
C ARG A 267 3.16 -3.53 7.98
N LEU A 268 3.42 -2.85 9.10
CA LEU A 268 4.16 -3.43 10.22
C LEU A 268 3.36 -4.48 10.98
N SER A 269 2.04 -4.29 11.11
CA SER A 269 1.18 -5.29 11.79
C SER A 269 1.09 -6.58 11.00
N VAL A 270 0.98 -6.51 9.68
CA VAL A 270 0.99 -7.69 8.82
C VAL A 270 2.34 -8.39 8.90
N TYR A 271 3.45 -7.65 8.88
CA TYR A 271 4.77 -8.24 9.08
C TYR A 271 4.88 -8.97 10.43
N TYR A 272 4.50 -8.32 11.54
CA TYR A 272 4.55 -8.95 12.86
C TYR A 272 3.57 -10.12 12.99
N TRP A 273 2.40 -10.04 12.35
CA TRP A 273 1.50 -11.18 12.22
C TRP A 273 2.25 -12.34 11.59
N GLU A 274 2.84 -12.16 10.40
CA GLU A 274 3.52 -13.20 9.64
C GLU A 274 4.69 -13.86 10.39
N THR A 275 5.51 -13.08 11.09
CA THR A 275 6.83 -13.53 11.58
C THR A 275 6.98 -13.58 13.10
N ARG A 276 6.17 -12.82 13.84
CA ARG A 276 6.35 -12.54 15.27
C ARG A 276 7.72 -11.93 15.61
N ASP A 277 8.38 -11.25 14.66
CA ASP A 277 9.67 -10.59 14.88
C ASP A 277 9.60 -9.55 16.00
N ALA A 278 10.24 -9.86 17.13
CA ALA A 278 10.22 -9.03 18.32
C ALA A 278 10.88 -7.64 18.12
N ARG A 279 11.68 -7.44 17.07
CA ARG A 279 12.34 -6.15 16.80
C ARG A 279 11.36 -5.04 16.45
N ILE A 280 10.19 -5.37 15.88
CA ILE A 280 9.17 -4.41 15.45
C ILE A 280 8.08 -4.19 16.51
N LEU A 281 7.92 -5.13 17.45
CA LEU A 281 6.89 -5.05 18.50
C LEU A 281 6.91 -3.73 19.31
N PRO A 282 8.07 -3.15 19.69
CA PRO A 282 8.09 -1.86 20.39
C PRO A 282 7.42 -0.72 19.61
N ALA A 283 7.63 -0.64 18.29
CA ALA A 283 7.00 0.37 17.45
C ALA A 283 5.48 0.18 17.37
N LEU A 284 5.02 -1.07 17.20
CA LEU A 284 3.60 -1.39 17.21
C LEU A 284 2.93 -1.07 18.56
N LYS A 285 3.57 -1.41 19.68
CA LYS A 285 3.06 -1.10 21.03
C LYS A 285 3.00 0.39 21.30
N ALA A 286 3.99 1.16 20.83
CA ALA A 286 3.98 2.62 20.94
C ALA A 286 2.80 3.23 20.16
N MET A 287 2.60 2.83 18.90
CA MET A 287 1.44 3.23 18.11
C MET A 287 0.12 2.82 18.75
N GLN A 288 0.02 1.60 19.29
CA GLN A 288 -1.19 1.11 19.95
C GLN A 288 -1.54 2.00 21.14
N ALA A 289 -0.58 2.22 22.05
CA ALA A 289 -0.77 3.04 23.23
C ALA A 289 -1.15 4.49 22.86
N PHE A 290 -0.52 5.04 21.81
CA PHE A 290 -0.86 6.35 21.28
C PHE A 290 -2.32 6.41 20.83
N PHE A 291 -2.75 5.54 19.91
CA PHE A 291 -4.12 5.58 19.37
C PHE A 291 -5.18 5.23 20.42
N GLU A 292 -4.87 4.33 21.37
CA GLU A 292 -5.78 4.02 22.49
C GLU A 292 -5.99 5.22 23.43
N GLY A 293 -4.99 6.11 23.52
CA GLY A 293 -5.07 7.36 24.25
C GLY A 293 -5.82 8.48 23.52
N GLN A 294 -6.14 8.31 22.23
CA GLN A 294 -6.87 9.32 21.45
C GLN A 294 -8.39 9.17 21.60
N PRO A 295 -9.14 10.29 21.61
CA PRO A 295 -10.60 10.23 21.61
C PRO A 295 -11.15 9.58 20.32
N GLU A 296 -10.46 9.76 19.19
CA GLU A 296 -10.74 9.17 17.88
C GLU A 296 -9.42 9.06 17.10
N VAL A 297 -9.38 8.19 16.08
CA VAL A 297 -8.28 8.19 15.09
C VAL A 297 -8.55 9.28 14.05
N PHE A 298 -7.86 10.41 14.16
CA PHE A 298 -7.98 11.55 13.25
C PHE A 298 -7.19 11.35 11.95
N ALA A 299 -7.56 12.13 10.93
CA ALA A 299 -6.93 12.16 9.63
C ALA A 299 -5.58 12.91 9.64
N GLY A 300 -4.63 12.38 10.41
CA GLY A 300 -3.25 12.84 10.47
C GLY A 300 -2.85 13.46 11.81
N TYR A 301 -1.57 13.36 12.13
CA TYR A 301 -0.98 13.82 13.39
C TYR A 301 0.43 14.36 13.15
N LYS A 302 0.79 15.42 13.87
CA LYS A 302 2.21 15.70 14.13
C LYS A 302 2.82 14.52 14.89
N LEU A 303 4.14 14.36 14.81
CA LEU A 303 4.83 13.23 15.43
C LEU A 303 4.77 13.25 16.98
N ASP A 304 4.49 14.41 17.57
CA ASP A 304 4.21 14.58 19.01
C ASP A 304 2.79 14.14 19.43
N GLY A 305 1.94 13.77 18.47
CA GLY A 305 0.57 13.33 18.70
C GLY A 305 -0.50 14.42 18.55
N THR A 306 -0.12 15.66 18.23
CA THR A 306 -1.09 16.73 17.96
C THR A 306 -1.87 16.44 16.68
N PRO A 307 -3.22 16.39 16.69
CA PRO A 307 -4.01 16.18 15.48
C PRO A 307 -3.77 17.27 14.41
N LEU A 308 -3.68 16.86 13.15
CA LEU A 308 -3.64 17.78 11.99
C LEU A 308 -5.05 18.14 11.48
N ALA A 309 -6.05 17.34 11.87
CA ALA A 309 -7.43 17.46 11.47
C ALA A 309 -8.36 17.13 12.64
N ASP A 310 -9.60 17.61 12.58
CA ASP A 310 -10.67 17.34 13.53
C ASP A 310 -11.65 16.26 13.04
N TYR A 311 -11.38 15.66 11.89
CA TYR A 311 -12.18 14.59 11.29
C TYR A 311 -11.39 13.27 11.18
N THR A 312 -12.10 12.17 10.96
CA THR A 312 -11.53 10.84 10.74
C THR A 312 -11.72 10.38 9.29
N ASN A 313 -10.91 9.42 8.84
CA ASN A 313 -11.00 8.84 7.50
C ASN A 313 -10.65 7.35 7.56
N ILE A 314 -11.33 6.53 6.74
CA ILE A 314 -11.12 5.09 6.66
C ILE A 314 -9.65 4.74 6.39
N CYS A 315 -8.91 5.56 5.62
CA CYS A 315 -7.49 5.33 5.35
C CYS A 315 -6.59 5.39 6.60
N PHE A 316 -7.02 6.05 7.67
CA PHE A 316 -6.31 6.03 8.96
C PHE A 316 -6.87 4.95 9.89
N LEU A 317 -8.18 4.72 9.87
CA LEU A 317 -8.85 3.73 10.70
C LEU A 317 -8.49 2.29 10.32
N ALA A 318 -8.49 1.94 9.03
CA ALA A 318 -8.23 0.57 8.57
C ALA A 318 -6.81 0.06 8.93
N PRO A 319 -5.75 0.87 8.81
CA PRO A 319 -4.44 0.49 9.33
C PRO A 319 -4.37 0.35 10.86
N VAL A 320 -5.06 1.21 11.61
CA VAL A 320 -5.17 1.07 13.07
C VAL A 320 -5.98 -0.18 13.45
N TRP A 321 -7.00 -0.55 12.68
CA TRP A 321 -7.73 -1.81 12.85
C TRP A 321 -6.79 -3.01 12.70
N CYS A 322 -5.87 -3.00 11.73
CA CYS A 322 -4.86 -4.06 11.58
C CYS A 322 -3.97 -4.17 12.82
N LEU A 323 -3.49 -3.03 13.32
CA LEU A 323 -2.70 -2.94 14.54
C LEU A 323 -3.44 -3.50 15.75
N TYR A 324 -4.67 -3.05 15.97
CA TYR A 324 -5.52 -3.49 17.07
C TYR A 324 -5.87 -4.97 16.99
N LYS A 325 -6.07 -5.50 15.78
CA LYS A 325 -6.34 -6.93 15.59
C LYS A 325 -5.12 -7.78 15.91
N VAL A 326 -3.92 -7.36 15.52
CA VAL A 326 -2.68 -8.12 15.73
C VAL A 326 -2.19 -8.09 17.17
N LEU A 327 -2.49 -7.00 17.90
CA LEU A 327 -2.09 -6.81 19.31
C LEU A 327 -3.24 -7.02 20.32
N ASP A 328 -4.35 -7.63 19.89
CA ASP A 328 -5.52 -7.92 20.74
C ASP A 328 -6.03 -6.71 21.55
N SER A 329 -6.10 -5.54 20.90
CA SER A 329 -6.55 -4.30 21.53
C SER A 329 -8.05 -4.31 21.84
N PRO A 330 -8.48 -3.79 23.02
CA PRO A 330 -9.89 -3.55 23.30
C PRO A 330 -10.53 -2.51 22.36
N GLY A 331 -9.73 -1.65 21.72
CA GLY A 331 -10.18 -0.62 20.77
C GLY A 331 -10.64 -1.16 19.42
N LEU A 332 -10.40 -2.45 19.12
CA LEU A 332 -10.70 -3.06 17.83
C LEU A 332 -12.16 -2.85 17.37
N LYS A 333 -13.12 -3.11 18.26
CA LYS A 333 -14.55 -2.96 17.94
C LYS A 333 -14.95 -1.51 17.68
N LYS A 334 -14.37 -0.57 18.42
CA LYS A 334 -14.63 0.87 18.25
C LYS A 334 -14.21 1.32 16.85
N VAL A 335 -12.99 0.98 16.44
CA VAL A 335 -12.47 1.32 15.10
C VAL A 335 -13.28 0.65 13.99
N ALA A 336 -13.62 -0.64 14.14
CA ALA A 336 -14.45 -1.35 13.17
C ALA A 336 -15.84 -0.72 12.99
N ASN A 337 -16.50 -0.36 14.10
CA ASN A 337 -17.79 0.33 14.06
C ASN A 337 -17.66 1.70 13.35
N LYS A 338 -16.58 2.44 13.63
CA LYS A 338 -16.36 3.75 13.01
C LYS A 338 -16.16 3.66 11.49
N ILE A 339 -15.41 2.66 11.02
CA ILE A 339 -15.30 2.34 9.59
C ILE A 339 -16.69 2.06 9.01
N GLY A 340 -17.47 1.20 9.68
CA GLY A 340 -18.83 0.86 9.27
C GLY A 340 -19.77 2.06 9.15
N GLU A 341 -19.70 3.00 10.09
CA GLU A 341 -20.42 4.28 10.10
C GLU A 341 -20.03 5.18 8.93
N LEU A 342 -18.73 5.40 8.70
CA LEU A 342 -18.24 6.22 7.59
C LEU A 342 -18.66 5.65 6.23
N THR A 343 -18.54 4.34 6.06
CA THR A 343 -18.99 3.65 4.84
C THR A 343 -20.51 3.78 4.65
N ALA A 344 -21.30 3.66 5.72
CA ALA A 344 -22.75 3.83 5.64
C ALA A 344 -23.17 5.27 5.33
N ALA A 345 -22.38 6.26 5.75
CA ALA A 345 -22.55 7.66 5.44
C ALA A 345 -22.04 8.07 4.05
N GLY A 346 -21.48 7.13 3.26
CA GLY A 346 -20.97 7.40 1.92
C GLY A 346 -19.58 8.05 1.91
N HIS A 347 -18.83 7.98 3.01
CA HIS A 347 -17.46 8.51 3.11
C HIS A 347 -16.38 7.50 2.69
N GLY A 348 -16.77 6.34 2.15
CA GLY A 348 -15.85 5.36 1.62
C GLY A 348 -15.32 5.76 0.24
N ASN A 349 -13.99 5.72 0.07
CA ASN A 349 -13.28 6.04 -1.17
C ASN A 349 -12.26 4.95 -1.50
N TYR A 350 -11.67 5.01 -2.70
CA TYR A 350 -10.68 4.03 -3.17
C TYR A 350 -9.62 3.74 -2.10
N TYR A 351 -8.99 4.77 -1.56
CA TYR A 351 -7.80 4.60 -0.76
C TYR A 351 -8.10 3.90 0.57
N GLY A 352 -9.11 4.38 1.30
CA GLY A 352 -9.52 3.79 2.58
C GLY A 352 -10.12 2.40 2.45
N GLU A 353 -11.05 2.22 1.51
CA GLU A 353 -11.74 0.93 1.31
C GLU A 353 -10.79 -0.16 0.76
N THR A 354 -9.79 0.22 -0.04
CA THR A 354 -8.76 -0.72 -0.52
C THR A 354 -7.87 -1.20 0.63
N MET A 355 -7.41 -0.29 1.49
CA MET A 355 -6.64 -0.66 2.68
C MET A 355 -7.43 -1.50 3.67
N GLU A 356 -8.73 -1.20 3.85
CA GLU A 356 -9.64 -2.03 4.66
C GLU A 356 -9.69 -3.46 4.13
N LEU A 357 -9.93 -3.63 2.83
CA LEU A 357 -10.01 -4.95 2.21
C LEU A 357 -8.68 -5.72 2.31
N ILE A 358 -7.56 -5.08 2.00
CA ILE A 358 -6.24 -5.72 2.06
C ILE A 358 -5.92 -6.14 3.50
N GLY A 359 -6.16 -5.27 4.48
CA GLY A 359 -5.95 -5.56 5.89
C GLY A 359 -6.75 -6.77 6.37
N ILE A 360 -8.02 -6.87 5.96
CA ILE A 360 -8.86 -8.05 6.24
C ILE A 360 -8.24 -9.32 5.66
N LEU A 361 -7.91 -9.31 4.37
CA LEU A 361 -7.43 -10.48 3.63
C LEU A 361 -6.05 -10.95 4.13
N GLN A 362 -5.13 -10.02 4.39
CA GLN A 362 -3.79 -10.36 4.90
C GLN A 362 -3.84 -10.95 6.32
N LEU A 363 -4.79 -10.52 7.15
CA LEU A 363 -4.94 -11.01 8.53
C LEU A 363 -5.93 -12.18 8.66
N GLN A 364 -6.27 -12.88 7.57
CA GLN A 364 -7.05 -14.13 7.59
C GLN A 364 -6.17 -15.38 7.67
N ARG A 365 -4.96 -15.34 7.11
CA ARG A 365 -4.00 -16.46 7.13
C ARG A 365 -2.56 -15.95 7.12
N LYS A 366 -1.60 -16.87 7.07
CA LYS A 366 -0.18 -16.57 6.88
C LYS A 366 0.17 -16.71 5.40
N TRP A 367 0.77 -15.69 4.81
CA TRP A 367 1.11 -15.62 3.39
C TRP A 367 2.60 -15.93 3.12
N LEU A 368 3.49 -15.66 4.09
CA LEU A 368 4.91 -16.00 3.95
C LEU A 368 5.16 -17.52 4.00
N SER A 369 4.29 -18.26 4.69
CA SER A 369 4.40 -19.70 4.88
C SER A 369 3.51 -20.52 3.95
N LEU A 370 3.03 -19.95 2.83
CA LEU A 370 2.35 -20.74 1.80
C LEU A 370 3.36 -21.77 1.26
N GLU A 371 3.37 -22.98 1.83
CA GLU A 371 4.19 -24.07 1.32
C GLU A 371 3.74 -24.39 -0.12
N PRO A 372 4.67 -24.79 -1.01
CA PRO A 372 4.28 -25.45 -2.23
C PRO A 372 3.50 -26.71 -1.82
N VAL A 373 2.23 -26.83 -2.22
CA VAL A 373 1.51 -28.09 -2.04
C VAL A 373 2.27 -29.16 -2.82
N CYS A 374 3.07 -29.97 -2.13
CA CYS A 374 3.62 -31.20 -2.68
C CYS A 374 2.43 -32.05 -3.14
N GLN A 375 2.30 -32.26 -4.44
CA GLN A 375 1.33 -33.20 -4.97
C GLN A 375 1.81 -34.60 -4.58
N ALA A 376 0.96 -35.32 -3.86
CA ALA A 376 1.10 -36.75 -3.62
C ALA A 376 0.82 -37.55 -4.89
#